data_AF-A0A6J1BS25-F1
#
_entry.id   AF-A0A6J1BS25-F1
#
_cell.length_a   1.000
_cell.length_b   1.000
_cell.length_c   1.000
_cell.angle_alpha   90.00
_cell.angle_beta   90.00
_cell.angle_gamma   90.00
#
_symmetry.space_group_name_H-M   'P 1'
#
loop_
_entity.id
_entity.type
_entity.pdbx_description
1 polymer ?
#
loop_
_entity_poly.entity_id
_entity_poly.type
_entity_poly.pdbx_seq_one_letter_code
_entity_poly.pdbx_strand_id
1 'polypeptide(L)'
;MRCIPFRYRSSDDESSDKVVEVLMIDTPSGPGLLFPKGGWENDETVEEAAVREAIEEAGVRGELMGFLGDYHFKSKTQQDEFSPDGLCRAAMYALFVNEELESWPEQNTRNRSWVTIPEAVEKCRHAWMTDALVLGFNKWHAENMSDE
;
A
#
# COMPACT_ATOMS: atom_id res chain seq x y z
N MET A 1 6.80 4.52 7.01
CA MET A 1 5.94 5.00 5.90
C MET A 1 5.25 3.80 5.22
N ARG A 2 4.27 4.00 4.34
CA ARG A 2 3.61 2.92 3.58
C ARG A 2 3.23 3.38 2.18
N CYS A 3 3.11 2.45 1.25
CA CYS A 3 2.62 2.71 -0.09
C CYS A 3 1.41 1.82 -0.43
N ILE A 4 0.54 2.29 -1.32
CA ILE A 4 -0.53 1.53 -1.97
C ILE A 4 -0.04 1.30 -3.41
N PRO A 5 0.54 0.12 -3.70
CA PRO A 5 0.89 -0.23 -5.06
C PRO A 5 -0.38 -0.48 -5.86
N PHE A 6 -0.50 0.12 -7.04
CA PHE A 6 -1.65 -0.03 -7.90
C PHE A 6 -1.25 -0.23 -9.36
N ARG A 7 -2.13 -0.86 -10.13
CA ARG A 7 -1.99 -1.03 -11.58
C ARG A 7 -3.36 -0.95 -12.25
N TYR A 8 -3.34 -0.78 -13.57
CA TYR A 8 -4.53 -0.87 -14.40
C TYR A 8 -4.59 -2.22 -15.08
N ARG A 9 -5.73 -2.90 -14.95
CA ARG A 9 -6.05 -4.07 -15.74
C ARG A 9 -6.94 -3.64 -16.90
N SER A 10 -6.52 -3.95 -18.12
CA SER A 10 -7.43 -3.88 -19.27
C SER A 10 -8.53 -4.92 -19.05
N SER A 11 -9.77 -4.46 -19.07
CA SER A 11 -10.89 -5.39 -19.21
C SER A 11 -10.82 -6.01 -20.60
N ASP A 12 -10.97 -7.33 -20.71
CA ASP A 12 -11.08 -8.03 -22.01
C ASP A 12 -12.40 -7.70 -22.73
N ASP A 13 -13.30 -6.95 -22.09
CA ASP A 13 -14.55 -6.45 -22.65
C ASP A 13 -14.31 -5.20 -23.52
N GLU A 14 -15.08 -5.02 -24.60
CA GLU A 14 -14.99 -3.86 -25.52
C GLU A 14 -15.31 -2.49 -24.87
N SER A 15 -15.44 -2.42 -23.54
CA SER A 15 -15.47 -1.18 -22.77
C SER A 15 -14.04 -0.74 -22.44
N SER A 16 -13.69 0.50 -22.78
CA SER A 16 -12.35 1.08 -22.52
C SER A 16 -12.09 1.38 -21.03
N ASP A 17 -12.87 0.79 -20.12
CA ASP A 17 -12.76 1.02 -18.68
C ASP A 17 -11.59 0.22 -18.11
N LYS A 18 -10.49 0.91 -17.81
CA LYS A 18 -9.37 0.36 -17.05
C LYS A 18 -9.83 0.10 -15.60
N VAL A 19 -9.75 -1.15 -15.15
CA VAL A 19 -10.06 -1.49 -13.75
C VAL A 19 -8.82 -1.28 -12.89
N VAL A 20 -8.95 -0.52 -11.80
CA VAL A 20 -7.86 -0.31 -10.84
C VAL A 20 -7.76 -1.49 -9.89
N GLU A 21 -6.59 -2.11 -9.86
CA GLU A 21 -6.22 -3.12 -8.87
C GLU A 21 -5.14 -2.57 -7.94
N VAL A 22 -5.21 -2.91 -6.67
CA VAL A 22 -4.19 -2.59 -5.66
C VAL A 22 -3.53 -3.87 -5.17
N LEU A 23 -2.25 -3.77 -4.83
CA LEU A 23 -1.49 -4.87 -4.28
C LEU A 23 -1.52 -4.80 -2.76
N MET A 24 -1.84 -5.92 -2.15
CA MET A 24 -1.71 -6.11 -0.71
C MET A 24 -0.87 -7.37 -0.42
N ILE A 25 -0.26 -7.40 0.75
CA ILE A 25 0.53 -8.53 1.25
C ILE A 25 -0.12 -9.14 2.47
N ASP A 26 0.03 -10.45 2.65
CA ASP A 26 -0.42 -11.14 3.85
C ASP A 26 0.43 -10.78 5.08
N THR A 27 -0.10 -11.14 6.26
CA THR A 27 0.59 -10.91 7.53
C THR A 27 0.99 -12.25 8.14
N PRO A 28 2.24 -12.40 8.61
CA PRO A 28 2.64 -13.59 9.36
C PRO A 28 1.90 -13.72 10.70
N SER A 29 1.26 -12.65 11.19
CA SER A 29 0.63 -12.57 12.51
C SER A 29 -0.91 -12.74 12.49
N GLY A 30 -1.48 -13.37 11.47
CA GLY A 30 -2.91 -13.72 11.41
C GLY A 30 -3.65 -13.20 10.17
N PRO A 31 -4.99 -13.41 10.11
CA PRO A 31 -5.80 -13.15 8.93
C PRO A 31 -5.88 -11.65 8.60
N GLY A 32 -6.05 -11.37 7.32
CA GLY A 32 -6.14 -10.02 6.75
C GLY A 32 -4.92 -9.68 5.89
N LEU A 33 -5.08 -8.64 5.07
CA LEU A 33 -4.03 -8.12 4.21
C LEU A 33 -3.58 -6.73 4.69
N LEU A 34 -2.34 -6.39 4.37
CA LEU A 34 -1.66 -5.16 4.71
C LEU A 34 -1.09 -4.52 3.43
N PHE A 35 -0.96 -3.20 3.47
CA PHE A 35 -0.12 -2.49 2.49
C PHE A 35 1.36 -2.61 2.88
N PRO A 36 2.28 -2.69 1.90
CA PRO A 36 3.72 -2.70 2.14
C PRO A 36 4.15 -1.56 3.05
N LYS A 37 5.04 -1.87 4.00
CA LYS A 37 5.39 -1.00 5.11
C LYS A 37 6.90 -0.82 5.23
N GLY A 38 7.33 0.42 4.99
CA GLY A 38 8.73 0.80 5.04
C GLY A 38 9.17 1.43 6.35
N GLY A 39 10.32 0.96 6.85
CA GLY A 39 11.18 1.79 7.69
C GLY A 39 11.76 2.91 6.85
N TRP A 40 12.01 4.07 7.47
CA TRP A 40 12.76 5.15 6.82
C TRP A 40 14.04 5.35 7.61
N GLU A 41 15.19 5.06 7.00
CA GLU A 41 16.51 5.34 7.60
C GLU A 41 16.95 6.79 7.31
N ASN A 42 17.81 7.37 8.16
CA ASN A 42 18.19 8.79 8.05
C ASN A 42 18.94 9.16 6.75
N ASP A 43 19.43 8.16 6.01
CA ASP A 43 20.26 8.33 4.82
C ASP A 43 19.52 8.13 3.49
N GLU A 44 18.20 7.86 3.51
CA GLU A 44 17.38 7.73 2.29
C GLU A 44 16.24 8.77 2.28
N THR A 45 15.58 8.98 1.16
CA THR A 45 14.32 9.74 1.09
C THR A 45 13.12 8.86 1.39
N VAL A 46 11.98 9.47 1.71
CA VAL A 46 10.73 8.72 1.93
C VAL A 46 10.34 7.98 0.65
N GLU A 47 10.57 8.57 -0.51
CA GLU A 47 10.30 7.97 -1.81
C GLU A 47 11.17 6.74 -2.08
N GLU A 48 12.49 6.84 -1.84
CA GLU A 48 13.42 5.72 -2.00
C GLU A 48 13.06 4.56 -1.06
N ALA A 49 12.71 4.86 0.19
CA ALA A 49 12.26 3.86 1.15
C ALA A 49 10.98 3.15 0.66
N ALA A 50 9.99 3.87 0.13
CA ALA A 50 8.76 3.27 -0.40
C ALA A 50 9.03 2.28 -1.53
N VAL A 51 9.88 2.66 -2.48
CA VAL A 51 10.21 1.83 -3.65
C VAL A 51 11.00 0.60 -3.22
N ARG A 52 12.01 0.75 -2.36
CA ARG A 52 12.79 -0.36 -1.81
C ARG A 52 11.89 -1.37 -1.11
N GLU A 53 10.99 -0.89 -0.25
CA GLU A 53 10.14 -1.76 0.57
C GLU A 53 9.05 -2.45 -0.26
N ALA A 54 8.55 -1.80 -1.31
CA ALA A 54 7.66 -2.44 -2.28
C ALA A 54 8.36 -3.59 -3.04
N ILE A 55 9.65 -3.47 -3.31
CA ILE A 55 10.45 -4.56 -3.88
C ILE A 55 10.65 -5.67 -2.85
N GLU A 56 11.04 -5.31 -1.62
CA GLU A 56 11.39 -6.27 -0.56
C GLU A 56 10.19 -7.10 -0.11
N GLU A 57 9.04 -6.47 0.19
CA GLU A 57 7.86 -7.15 0.72
C GLU A 57 6.94 -7.72 -0.37
N ALA A 58 6.81 -7.02 -1.50
CA ALA A 58 5.82 -7.33 -2.54
C ALA A 58 6.42 -7.73 -3.89
N GLY A 59 7.73 -7.54 -4.10
CA GLY A 59 8.38 -7.85 -5.37
C GLY A 59 7.85 -7.01 -6.53
N VAL A 60 7.52 -5.74 -6.30
CA VAL A 60 7.06 -4.83 -7.36
C VAL A 60 7.94 -3.59 -7.47
N ARG A 61 8.13 -3.13 -8.70
CA ARG A 61 8.80 -1.86 -9.01
C ARG A 61 7.83 -0.90 -9.64
N GLY A 62 7.97 0.36 -9.31
CA GLY A 62 7.03 1.37 -9.71
C GLY A 62 7.53 2.78 -9.45
N GLU A 63 6.70 3.73 -9.84
CA GLU A 63 6.91 5.14 -9.61
C GLU A 63 6.02 5.60 -8.45
N LEU A 64 6.59 6.36 -7.51
CA LEU A 64 5.80 6.96 -6.45
C LEU A 64 5.07 8.18 -7.00
N MET A 65 3.75 8.09 -7.08
CA MET A 65 2.93 9.08 -7.77
C MET A 65 2.55 10.26 -6.88
N GLY A 66 2.39 10.04 -5.57
CA GLY A 66 1.99 11.11 -4.68
C GLY A 66 1.66 10.67 -3.25
N PHE A 67 1.58 11.67 -2.37
CA PHE A 67 1.19 11.50 -0.97
C PHE A 67 -0.33 11.48 -0.82
N LEU A 68 -0.85 10.46 -0.14
CA LEU A 68 -2.28 10.22 0.08
C LEU A 68 -2.77 10.77 1.41
N GLY A 69 -1.88 10.94 2.39
CA GLY A 69 -2.22 11.46 3.72
C GLY A 69 -1.59 10.69 4.87
N ASP A 70 -1.75 11.27 6.07
CA ASP A 70 -1.32 10.69 7.34
C ASP A 70 -2.48 10.00 8.06
N TYR A 71 -2.29 8.73 8.42
CA TYR A 71 -3.29 7.94 9.12
C TYR A 71 -2.76 7.54 10.49
N HIS A 72 -3.51 7.89 11.53
CA HIS A 72 -3.13 7.60 12.91
C HIS A 72 -3.73 6.25 13.33
N PHE A 73 -2.91 5.39 13.94
CA PHE A 73 -3.36 4.11 14.46
C PHE A 73 -2.62 3.77 15.75
N LYS A 74 -3.25 2.93 16.59
CA LYS A 74 -2.63 2.44 17.82
C LYS A 74 -1.85 1.16 17.52
N SER A 75 -0.57 1.14 17.87
CA SER A 75 0.27 -0.06 17.77
C SER A 75 0.63 -0.55 19.17
N LYS A 76 0.21 -1.78 19.50
CA LYS A 76 0.56 -2.41 20.79
C LYS A 76 2.07 -2.60 20.96
N THR A 77 2.80 -2.74 19.86
CA THR A 77 4.27 -2.90 19.86
C THR A 77 5.02 -1.58 20.06
N GLN A 78 4.33 -0.44 19.93
CA GLN A 78 4.89 0.89 20.18
C GLN A 78 4.32 1.51 21.46
N GLN A 79 3.63 0.71 22.27
CA GLN A 79 3.15 1.12 23.58
C GLN A 79 4.28 0.90 24.58
N ASP A 80 4.88 1.99 25.03
CA ASP A 80 5.95 1.99 26.03
C ASP A 80 5.74 3.10 27.06
N GLU A 81 6.63 3.19 28.05
CA GLU A 81 6.53 4.14 29.17
C GLU A 81 6.50 5.61 28.70
N PHE A 82 7.11 5.91 27.55
CA PHE A 82 7.15 7.22 26.91
C PHE A 82 6.02 7.45 25.89
N SER A 83 5.37 6.37 25.44
CA SER A 83 4.23 6.40 24.51
C SER A 83 3.08 5.52 25.02
N PRO A 84 2.40 5.93 26.11
CA PRO A 84 1.42 5.09 26.80
C PRO A 84 0.20 4.74 25.95
N ASP A 85 -0.11 5.53 24.91
CA ASP A 85 -1.19 5.25 23.97
C ASP A 85 -0.74 4.47 22.71
N GLY A 86 0.57 4.29 22.51
CA GLY A 86 1.14 3.62 21.33
C GLY A 86 0.70 4.24 20.01
N LEU A 87 0.49 5.56 19.98
CA LEU A 87 0.03 6.29 18.79
C LEU A 87 1.12 6.29 17.74
N CYS A 88 0.83 5.68 16.60
CA CYS A 88 1.70 5.63 15.45
C CYS A 88 1.03 6.34 14.27
N ARG A 89 1.86 6.91 13.39
CA ARG A 89 1.41 7.60 12.18
C ARG A 89 1.91 6.85 10.95
N ALA A 90 1.01 6.48 10.06
CA ALA A 90 1.31 5.93 8.75
C ALA A 90 1.14 7.02 7.69
N ALA A 91 2.26 7.51 7.16
CA ALA A 91 2.27 8.29 5.93
C ALA A 91 2.03 7.34 4.74
N MET A 92 0.96 7.58 3.98
CA MET A 92 0.53 6.74 2.86
C MET A 92 0.87 7.42 1.52
N TYR A 93 1.36 6.63 0.56
CA TYR A 93 1.70 7.10 -0.78
C TYR A 93 1.11 6.19 -1.86
N ALA A 94 0.79 6.74 -3.02
CA ALA A 94 0.42 5.95 -4.19
C ALA A 94 1.68 5.51 -4.94
N LEU A 95 1.78 4.23 -5.29
CA LEU A 95 2.88 3.68 -6.09
C LEU A 95 2.29 3.04 -7.35
N PHE A 96 2.56 3.62 -8.51
CA PHE A 96 2.15 3.02 -9.78
C PHE A 96 3.13 1.92 -10.17
N VAL A 97 2.65 0.69 -10.27
CA VAL A 97 3.49 -0.49 -10.53
C VAL A 97 3.72 -0.65 -12.03
N ASN A 98 4.99 -0.65 -12.41
CA ASN A 98 5.44 -0.83 -13.79
C ASN A 98 5.97 -2.25 -14.06
N GLU A 99 6.47 -2.93 -13.03
CA GLU A 99 7.09 -4.26 -13.15
C GLU A 99 6.79 -5.12 -11.92
N GLU A 100 6.45 -6.39 -12.17
CA GLU A 100 6.33 -7.43 -11.15
C GLU A 100 7.51 -8.39 -11.27
N LEU A 101 8.22 -8.59 -10.16
CA LEU A 101 9.36 -9.49 -10.10
C LEU A 101 8.89 -10.93 -9.88
N GLU A 102 9.52 -11.87 -10.56
CA GLU A 102 9.29 -13.31 -10.36
C GLU A 102 9.86 -13.81 -9.03
N SER A 103 10.92 -13.16 -8.53
CA SER A 103 11.56 -13.47 -7.25
C SER A 103 11.89 -12.19 -6.50
N TRP A 104 11.66 -12.20 -5.19
CA TRP A 104 11.89 -11.05 -4.31
C TRP A 104 12.31 -11.48 -2.90
N PRO A 105 12.92 -10.58 -2.10
CA PRO A 105 13.52 -10.92 -0.81
C PRO A 105 12.58 -11.61 0.19
N GLU A 106 11.37 -11.10 0.39
CA GLU A 106 10.42 -11.67 1.37
C GLU A 106 9.41 -12.67 0.79
N GLN A 107 9.61 -13.18 -0.43
CA GLN A 107 8.61 -14.04 -1.11
C GLN A 107 8.25 -15.32 -0.34
N ASN A 108 9.14 -15.79 0.52
CA ASN A 108 8.92 -16.99 1.34
C ASN A 108 8.11 -16.69 2.63
N THR A 109 7.98 -15.42 2.99
CA THR A 109 7.30 -14.95 4.21
C THR A 109 6.10 -14.08 3.91
N ARG A 110 5.98 -13.58 2.67
CA ARG A 110 4.93 -12.69 2.21
C ARG A 110 4.35 -13.19 0.89
N ASN A 111 3.04 -13.32 0.83
CA ASN A 111 2.30 -13.52 -0.41
C ASN A 111 1.69 -12.20 -0.86
N ARG A 112 1.96 -11.80 -2.11
CA ARG A 112 1.30 -10.66 -2.74
C ARG A 112 -0.04 -11.08 -3.34
N SER A 113 -1.01 -10.18 -3.33
CA SER A 113 -2.31 -10.37 -3.95
C SER A 113 -2.77 -9.07 -4.59
N TRP A 114 -3.04 -9.13 -5.89
CA TRP A 114 -3.76 -8.09 -6.59
C TRP A 114 -5.25 -8.24 -6.32
N VAL A 115 -5.87 -7.17 -5.87
CA VAL A 115 -7.28 -7.13 -5.50
C VAL A 115 -7.90 -5.84 -6.01
N THR A 116 -9.18 -5.88 -6.35
CA THR A 116 -9.93 -4.66 -6.65
C THR A 116 -10.10 -3.80 -5.39
N ILE A 117 -10.40 -2.52 -5.56
CA ILE A 117 -10.66 -1.62 -4.41
C ILE A 117 -11.74 -2.18 -3.46
N PRO A 118 -12.90 -2.68 -3.93
CA PRO A 118 -13.91 -3.26 -3.05
C PRO A 118 -13.38 -4.48 -2.27
N GLU A 119 -12.65 -5.38 -2.93
CA GLU A 119 -12.07 -6.55 -2.25
C GLU A 119 -11.00 -6.15 -1.22
N ALA A 120 -10.20 -5.14 -1.52
CA ALA A 120 -9.19 -4.61 -0.61
C ALA A 120 -9.85 -4.05 0.66
N VAL A 121 -10.98 -3.35 0.53
CA VAL A 121 -11.77 -2.87 1.68
C VAL A 121 -12.20 -4.02 2.59
N GLU A 122 -12.66 -5.14 2.02
CA GLU A 122 -13.09 -6.32 2.78
C GLU A 122 -11.91 -7.07 3.43
N LYS A 123 -10.75 -7.08 2.78
CA LYS A 123 -9.55 -7.80 3.24
C LYS A 123 -8.64 -6.97 4.15
N CYS A 124 -8.89 -5.66 4.28
CA CYS A 124 -8.12 -4.78 5.15
C CYS A 124 -8.18 -5.23 6.62
N ARG A 125 -7.01 -5.41 7.25
CA ARG A 125 -6.94 -5.80 8.66
C ARG A 125 -7.43 -4.72 9.63
N HIS A 126 -7.32 -3.45 9.25
CA HIS A 126 -7.61 -2.32 10.12
C HIS A 126 -8.48 -1.28 9.41
N ALA A 127 -9.46 -0.71 10.13
CA ALA A 127 -10.38 0.31 9.59
C ALA A 127 -9.66 1.53 9.02
N TRP A 128 -8.56 1.97 9.63
CA TRP A 128 -7.78 3.10 9.12
C TRP A 128 -7.17 2.84 7.73
N MET A 129 -6.92 1.58 7.36
CA MET A 129 -6.44 1.23 6.02
C MET A 129 -7.56 1.34 4.99
N THR A 130 -8.78 0.99 5.38
CA THR A 130 -9.97 1.23 4.56
C THR A 130 -10.15 2.73 4.32
N ASP A 131 -9.96 3.56 5.33
CA ASP A 131 -9.99 5.02 5.18
C ASP A 131 -8.86 5.50 4.25
N ALA A 132 -7.66 4.94 4.37
CA ALA A 132 -6.54 5.25 3.47
C ALA A 132 -6.84 4.91 2.02
N LEU A 133 -7.55 3.81 1.78
CA LEU A 133 -7.92 3.39 0.44
C LEU A 133 -9.10 4.21 -0.12
N VAL A 134 -10.18 4.37 0.64
CA VAL A 134 -11.43 4.96 0.16
C VAL A 134 -11.40 6.48 0.20
N LEU A 135 -10.85 7.08 1.26
CA LEU A 135 -10.80 8.54 1.41
C LEU A 135 -9.49 9.13 0.87
N GLY A 136 -8.39 8.37 0.94
CA GLY A 136 -7.09 8.77 0.42
C GLY A 136 -6.93 8.42 -1.04
N PHE A 137 -6.73 7.13 -1.34
CA PHE A 137 -6.39 6.66 -2.68
C PHE A 137 -7.47 6.93 -3.72
N ASN A 138 -8.74 6.58 -3.48
CA ASN A 138 -9.80 6.81 -4.48
C ASN A 138 -9.97 8.30 -4.82
N LYS A 139 -9.86 9.17 -3.81
CA LYS A 139 -9.94 10.61 -4.01
C LYS A 139 -8.76 11.10 -4.85
N TRP A 140 -7.55 10.74 -4.44
CA TRP A 140 -6.32 11.08 -5.16
C TRP A 140 -6.36 10.55 -6.60
N HIS A 141 -6.79 9.31 -6.80
CA HIS A 141 -6.89 8.68 -8.11
C HIS A 141 -7.88 9.43 -9.01
N ALA A 142 -9.07 9.78 -8.50
CA ALA A 142 -10.05 10.58 -9.23
C ALA A 142 -9.52 11.99 -9.59
N GLU A 143 -8.73 12.63 -8.72
CA GLU A 143 -8.19 13.97 -8.96
C GLU A 143 -6.99 13.98 -9.92
N ASN A 144 -6.24 12.87 -10.03
CA ASN A 144 -4.96 12.82 -10.77
C ASN A 144 -5.01 11.95 -12.04
N MET A 145 -6.06 11.15 -12.23
CA MET A 145 -6.15 10.15 -13.31
C MET A 145 -7.47 10.22 -14.10
N SER A 146 -8.30 11.26 -13.88
CA SER A 146 -9.56 11.47 -14.63
C SER A 146 -9.41 12.38 -15.86
N ASP A 147 -8.19 12.79 -16.21
CA ASP A 147 -7.88 13.52 -17.44
C ASP A 147 -7.04 12.61 -18.35
N GLU A 148 -7.68 11.64 -19.00
CA GLU A 148 -7.14 10.94 -20.18
C GLU A 148 -8.26 10.61 -21.18
#